data_AF-A0A1D1UJ43-F1
#
_entry.id   AF-A0A1D1UJ43-F1
#
_cell.length_a   1.000
_cell.length_b   1.000
_cell.length_c   1.000
_cell.angle_alpha   90.00
_cell.angle_beta   90.00
_cell.angle_gamma   90.00
#
_symmetry.space_group_name_H-M   'P 1'
#
loop_
_entity.id
_entity.type
_entity.pdbx_description
1 polymer ?
#
loop_
_entity_poly.entity_id
_entity_poly.type
_entity_poly.pdbx_seq_one_letter_code
_entity_poly.pdbx_strand_id
1 'polypeptide(L)'
;MAQNKSQVNVSPVSAAAKSIVFLRPGRYASKTVVPHSQEFGIFSDQPCVLDAACACVIPYISIYNRYLGLSASQNGIIFGGLPFVAMLSKPLTGALADRSSFRPANLSRFFIVIQTIVLFAVYFVPRSELASFPAPSTCSISSCQTLLSQITATGNFSCNVKRGEVNWTVEYAHFVDLEQLKTLVDADGRNASCCCEKPQWEPNGTSQSGLYWTTQFWLTAVLLVVGFSAAGAVTTLIDTIAFALVEMSPFPTSYGSNRVFG
;
A
#
# COMPACT_ATOMS: atom_id res chain seq x y z
N MET A 1 -38.50 -55.79 19.44
CA MET A 1 -37.17 -55.14 19.37
C MET A 1 -37.10 -54.09 20.47
N ALA A 2 -36.51 -54.44 21.60
CA ALA A 2 -36.39 -53.54 22.77
C ALA A 2 -35.08 -52.75 22.65
N GLN A 3 -35.16 -51.43 22.60
CA GLN A 3 -33.99 -50.56 22.62
C GLN A 3 -33.59 -50.23 24.06
N ASN A 4 -32.35 -50.60 24.38
CA ASN A 4 -31.70 -50.47 25.67
C ASN A 4 -31.09 -49.05 25.80
N LYS A 5 -31.64 -48.21 26.69
CA LYS A 5 -31.08 -46.89 27.02
C LYS A 5 -29.96 -47.08 28.05
N SER A 6 -28.71 -46.93 27.61
CA SER A 6 -27.56 -46.80 28.50
C SER A 6 -27.56 -45.41 29.14
N GLN A 7 -27.70 -45.36 30.47
CA GLN A 7 -27.45 -44.17 31.26
C GLN A 7 -25.95 -44.01 31.52
N VAL A 8 -25.38 -42.88 31.11
CA VAL A 8 -24.03 -42.47 31.48
C VAL A 8 -24.13 -41.63 32.74
N ASN A 9 -23.59 -42.18 33.83
CA ASN A 9 -23.50 -41.57 35.14
C ASN A 9 -22.24 -40.69 35.19
N VAL A 10 -22.40 -39.36 35.28
CA VAL A 10 -21.27 -38.42 35.45
C VAL A 10 -21.33 -37.85 36.86
N SER A 11 -20.37 -38.25 37.68
CA SER A 11 -20.17 -37.74 39.03
C SER A 11 -19.70 -36.28 39.02
N PRO A 12 -20.10 -35.47 40.02
CA PRO A 12 -19.68 -34.07 40.12
C PRO A 12 -18.24 -33.95 40.61
N VAL A 13 -17.40 -33.26 39.85
CA VAL A 13 -16.07 -32.83 40.29
C VAL A 13 -16.24 -31.66 41.26
N SER A 14 -15.80 -31.91 42.49
CA SER A 14 -15.73 -31.01 43.62
C SER A 14 -15.02 -29.70 43.29
N ALA A 15 -15.75 -28.59 43.37
CA ALA A 15 -15.21 -27.24 43.35
C ALA A 15 -14.56 -26.94 44.70
N ALA A 16 -13.23 -26.93 44.73
CA ALA A 16 -12.46 -26.41 45.85
C ALA A 16 -12.58 -24.88 45.89
N ALA A 17 -13.60 -24.39 46.60
CA ALA A 17 -13.73 -22.99 46.98
C ALA A 17 -12.61 -22.63 47.97
N LYS A 18 -11.53 -22.03 47.45
CA LYS A 18 -10.47 -21.46 48.28
C LYS A 18 -10.89 -20.06 48.72
N SER A 19 -11.32 -20.03 49.98
CA SER A 19 -11.60 -18.85 50.79
C SER A 19 -10.52 -17.78 50.64
N ILE A 20 -10.88 -16.61 50.09
CA ILE A 20 -10.09 -15.38 50.18
C ILE A 20 -10.98 -14.32 50.84
N VAL A 21 -10.84 -14.27 52.16
CA VAL A 21 -10.78 -13.09 53.03
C VAL A 21 -11.61 -11.88 52.58
N PHE A 22 -12.77 -11.78 53.22
CA PHE A 22 -13.57 -10.57 53.39
C PHE A 22 -12.68 -9.46 54.00
N LEU A 23 -12.22 -8.52 53.18
CA LEU A 23 -11.64 -7.26 53.67
C LEU A 23 -12.77 -6.29 54.02
N ARG A 24 -12.65 -5.71 55.21
CA ARG A 24 -13.58 -4.80 55.88
C ARG A 24 -14.06 -3.65 54.97
N PRO A 25 -15.29 -3.13 55.19
CA PRO A 25 -15.72 -1.85 54.64
C PRO A 25 -14.99 -0.72 55.38
N GLY A 26 -13.80 -0.38 54.90
CA GLY A 26 -13.04 0.79 55.34
C GLY A 26 -13.53 2.02 54.60
N ARG A 27 -14.20 2.92 55.33
CA ARG A 27 -14.41 4.35 55.06
C ARG A 27 -13.82 4.84 53.73
N TYR A 28 -14.69 5.07 52.75
CA TYR A 28 -14.39 5.97 51.64
C TYR A 28 -14.21 7.37 52.20
N ALA A 29 -12.98 7.69 52.60
CA ALA A 29 -12.54 9.07 52.67
C ALA A 29 -12.64 9.61 51.25
N SER A 30 -13.65 10.46 51.03
CA SER A 30 -13.77 11.32 49.86
C SER A 30 -12.47 12.10 49.72
N LYS A 31 -11.53 11.55 48.94
CA LYS A 31 -10.42 12.32 48.40
C LYS A 31 -11.08 13.29 47.45
N THR A 32 -11.15 14.54 47.89
CA THR A 32 -11.40 15.71 47.07
C THR A 32 -10.55 15.58 45.81
N VAL A 33 -11.20 15.18 44.72
CA VAL A 33 -10.65 15.20 43.38
C VAL A 33 -10.45 16.67 43.08
N VAL A 34 -9.21 17.14 43.27
CA VAL A 34 -8.80 18.45 42.82
C VAL A 34 -8.93 18.42 41.29
N PRO A 35 -9.78 19.29 40.70
CA PRO A 35 -9.93 19.34 39.26
C PRO A 35 -8.68 20.03 38.71
N HIS A 36 -7.64 19.25 38.41
CA HIS A 36 -6.57 19.70 37.53
C HIS A 36 -7.04 19.59 36.07
N SER A 37 -8.17 20.22 35.78
CA SER A 37 -8.69 20.48 34.45
C SER A 37 -8.12 21.82 34.00
N GLN A 38 -7.03 21.83 33.23
CA GLN A 38 -6.85 22.86 32.18
C GLN A 38 -5.62 22.77 31.25
N GLU A 39 -4.71 21.80 31.34
CA GLU A 39 -3.59 21.72 30.36
C GLU A 39 -3.43 20.37 29.64
N PHE A 40 -4.43 19.49 29.71
CA PHE A 40 -4.40 18.20 29.00
C PHE A 40 -5.14 18.22 27.64
N GLY A 41 -5.56 19.40 27.17
CA GLY A 41 -6.45 19.56 26.01
C GLY A 41 -5.78 19.84 24.66
N ILE A 42 -4.46 20.01 24.58
CA ILE A 42 -3.79 20.39 23.31
C ILE A 42 -2.77 19.34 22.85
N PHE A 43 -2.32 18.45 23.73
CA PHE A 43 -1.28 17.47 23.39
C PHE A 43 -1.81 16.08 22.98
N SER A 44 -3.08 15.75 23.25
CA SER A 44 -3.61 14.42 22.96
C SER A 44 -4.20 14.25 21.55
N ASP A 45 -4.44 15.33 20.82
CA ASP A 45 -5.17 15.29 19.53
C ASP A 45 -4.26 15.18 18.30
N GLN A 46 -2.96 15.42 18.44
CA GLN A 46 -2.04 15.45 17.30
C GLN A 46 -1.79 14.08 16.61
N PRO A 47 -1.66 12.93 17.31
CA PRO A 47 -1.21 11.71 16.65
C PRO A 47 -2.26 11.13 15.68
N CYS A 48 -3.55 11.24 16.01
CA CYS A 48 -4.63 10.73 15.17
C CYS A 48 -4.81 11.55 13.89
N VAL A 49 -4.63 12.87 13.97
CA VAL A 49 -4.78 13.79 12.82
C VAL A 49 -3.67 13.54 11.79
N LEU A 50 -2.44 13.31 12.24
CA LEU A 50 -1.30 13.02 11.37
C LEU A 50 -1.45 11.68 10.63
N ASP A 51 -1.97 10.66 11.30
CA ASP A 51 -2.23 9.36 10.66
C ASP A 51 -3.35 9.46 9.61
N ALA A 52 -4.44 10.18 9.95
CA ALA A 52 -5.51 10.46 9.01
C ALA A 52 -5.03 11.24 7.76
N ALA A 53 -4.14 12.22 7.94
CA ALA A 53 -3.55 12.95 6.82
C ALA A 53 -2.70 12.04 5.91
N CYS A 54 -1.97 11.09 6.48
CA CYS A 54 -1.18 10.12 5.72
C CYS A 54 -2.07 9.17 4.90
N ALA A 55 -3.24 8.79 5.42
CA ALA A 55 -4.18 7.91 4.71
C ALA A 55 -4.62 8.47 3.35
N CYS A 56 -4.73 9.80 3.22
CA CYS A 56 -5.05 10.47 1.96
C CYS A 56 -3.92 10.37 0.92
N VAL A 57 -2.66 10.22 1.36
CA VAL A 57 -1.48 10.19 0.47
C VAL A 57 -1.25 8.79 -0.11
N ILE A 58 -1.58 7.73 0.64
CA ILE A 58 -1.38 6.33 0.26
C ILE A 58 -1.82 5.99 -1.18
N PRO A 59 -3.02 6.35 -1.67
CA PRO A 59 -3.42 6.02 -3.05
C PRO A 59 -2.51 6.67 -4.10
N TYR A 60 -1.99 7.87 -3.84
CA TYR A 60 -1.10 8.59 -4.75
C TYR A 60 0.30 7.97 -4.85
N ILE A 61 0.74 7.21 -3.84
CA ILE A 61 2.03 6.51 -3.87
C ILE A 61 2.07 5.51 -5.03
N SER A 62 0.95 4.83 -5.31
CA SER A 62 0.87 3.87 -6.42
C SER A 62 1.07 4.54 -7.79
N ILE A 63 0.50 5.73 -7.97
CA ILE A 63 0.66 6.56 -9.16
C ILE A 63 2.11 7.07 -9.25
N TYR A 64 2.66 7.55 -8.13
CA TYR A 64 4.04 8.00 -8.05
C TYR A 64 5.05 6.93 -8.44
N ASN A 65 4.87 5.69 -7.98
CA ASN A 65 5.75 4.59 -8.36
C ASN A 65 5.73 4.32 -9.87
N ARG A 66 4.57 4.49 -10.53
CA ARG A 66 4.49 4.39 -12.00
C ARG A 66 5.32 5.50 -12.67
N TYR A 67 5.32 6.72 -12.12
CA TYR A 67 6.19 7.81 -12.59
C TYR A 67 7.69 7.56 -12.37
N LEU A 68 8.05 6.75 -11.36
CA LEU A 68 9.43 6.30 -11.15
C LEU A 68 9.88 5.22 -12.15
N GLY A 69 8.98 4.73 -13.01
CA GLY A 69 9.25 3.67 -13.97
C GLY A 69 9.13 2.26 -13.40
N LEU A 70 8.51 2.09 -12.23
CA LEU A 70 8.23 0.76 -11.66
C LEU A 70 7.11 0.07 -12.43
N SER A 71 7.29 -1.23 -12.70
CA SER A 71 6.27 -2.02 -13.38
C SER A 71 5.04 -2.23 -12.49
N ALA A 72 3.89 -2.51 -13.11
CA ALA A 72 2.65 -2.80 -12.37
C ALA A 72 2.80 -4.03 -11.45
N SER A 73 3.54 -5.06 -11.88
CA SER A 73 3.80 -6.25 -11.06
C SER A 73 4.68 -5.95 -9.86
N GLN A 74 5.73 -5.12 -10.02
CA GLN A 74 6.57 -4.67 -8.92
C GLN A 74 5.78 -3.87 -7.89
N ASN A 75 4.92 -2.95 -8.34
CA ASN A 75 4.02 -2.21 -7.45
C ASN A 75 3.05 -3.15 -6.72
N GLY A 76 2.47 -4.13 -7.42
CA GLY A 76 1.59 -5.13 -6.82
C GLY A 76 2.28 -5.91 -5.69
N ILE A 77 3.55 -6.28 -5.87
CA ILE A 77 4.32 -6.99 -4.84
C ILE A 77 4.61 -6.10 -3.63
N ILE A 78 4.99 -4.83 -3.85
CA ILE A 78 5.21 -3.87 -2.77
C ILE A 78 3.92 -3.72 -1.95
N PHE A 79 2.82 -3.30 -2.59
CA PHE A 79 1.56 -3.03 -1.91
C PHE A 79 0.90 -4.28 -1.34
N GLY A 80 1.11 -5.45 -1.95
CA GLY A 80 0.68 -6.73 -1.40
C GLY A 80 1.44 -7.14 -0.13
N GLY A 81 2.70 -6.73 0.02
CA GLY A 81 3.51 -7.00 1.21
C GLY A 81 3.22 -6.09 2.41
N LEU A 82 2.79 -4.84 2.17
CA LEU A 82 2.60 -3.85 3.23
C LEU A 82 1.59 -4.27 4.33
N PRO A 83 0.44 -4.90 4.04
CA PRO A 83 -0.48 -5.37 5.07
C PRO A 83 0.14 -6.37 6.04
N PHE A 84 1.01 -7.26 5.55
CA PHE A 84 1.71 -8.24 6.39
C PHE A 84 2.71 -7.57 7.31
N VAL A 85 3.46 -6.59 6.80
CA VAL A 85 4.38 -5.78 7.60
C VAL A 85 3.64 -5.03 8.70
N ALA A 86 2.51 -4.38 8.34
CA ALA A 86 1.67 -3.69 9.30
C ALA A 86 1.10 -4.66 10.36
N MET A 87 0.65 -5.86 9.96
CA MET A 87 0.17 -6.88 10.89
C MET A 87 1.26 -7.33 11.88
N LEU A 88 2.50 -7.51 11.42
CA LEU A 88 3.63 -7.90 12.27
C LEU A 88 4.12 -6.76 13.18
N SER A 89 3.96 -5.50 12.77
CA SER A 89 4.38 -4.35 13.59
C SER A 89 3.57 -4.18 14.88
N LYS A 90 2.30 -4.65 14.90
CA LYS A 90 1.43 -4.52 16.09
C LYS A 90 1.94 -5.31 17.30
N PRO A 91 2.15 -6.64 17.22
CA PRO A 91 2.66 -7.41 18.36
C PRO A 91 4.08 -6.99 18.75
N LEU A 92 4.91 -6.59 17.78
CA LEU A 92 6.25 -6.05 18.05
C LEU A 92 6.17 -4.76 18.87
N THR A 93 5.27 -3.86 18.52
CA THR A 93 5.09 -2.59 19.24
C THR A 93 4.49 -2.81 20.62
N GLY A 94 3.54 -3.75 20.75
CA GLY A 94 3.01 -4.16 22.06
C GLY A 94 4.12 -4.69 22.97
N ALA A 95 4.91 -5.65 22.48
CA ALA A 95 6.05 -6.19 23.23
C ALA A 95 7.11 -5.11 23.57
N LEU A 96 7.31 -4.14 22.67
CA LEU A 96 8.23 -3.03 22.90
C LEU A 96 7.69 -2.05 23.95
N ALA A 97 6.38 -1.77 23.92
CA ALA A 97 5.70 -0.93 24.90
C ALA A 97 5.75 -1.56 26.30
N ASP A 98 5.58 -2.88 26.39
CA ASP A 98 5.63 -3.61 27.66
C ASP A 98 7.04 -3.63 28.27
N ARG A 99 8.08 -3.75 27.43
CA ARG A 99 9.47 -3.83 27.90
C ARG A 99 10.07 -2.46 28.22
N SER A 100 9.61 -1.42 27.54
CA SER A 100 10.14 -0.09 27.71
C SER A 100 9.41 0.62 28.86
N SER A 101 10.15 1.17 29.84
CA SER A 101 9.54 2.02 30.89
C SER A 101 9.01 3.36 30.36
N PHE A 102 8.95 3.54 29.03
CA PHE A 102 8.51 4.78 28.40
C PHE A 102 6.99 4.88 28.37
N ARG A 103 6.49 6.11 28.53
CA ARG A 103 5.07 6.40 28.35
C ARG A 103 4.67 6.10 26.89
N PRO A 104 3.54 5.41 26.64
CA PRO A 104 3.11 5.06 25.29
C PRO A 104 2.95 6.28 24.37
N ALA A 105 2.58 7.43 24.94
CA ALA A 105 2.50 8.71 24.22
C ALA A 105 3.84 9.24 23.68
N ASN A 106 4.98 8.94 24.33
CA ASN A 106 6.29 9.33 23.81
C ASN A 106 6.74 8.40 22.69
N LEU A 107 6.42 7.11 22.82
CA LEU A 107 6.73 6.10 21.82
C LEU A 107 5.95 6.35 20.52
N SER A 108 4.67 6.74 20.60
CA SER A 108 3.87 7.06 19.42
C SER A 108 4.43 8.26 18.64
N ARG A 109 4.84 9.32 19.33
CA ARG A 109 5.50 10.49 18.70
C ARG A 109 6.77 10.11 17.96
N PHE A 110 7.57 9.22 18.53
CA PHE A 110 8.80 8.73 17.90
C PHE A 110 8.51 8.02 16.57
N PHE A 111 7.54 7.11 16.55
CA PHE A 111 7.15 6.42 15.32
C PHE A 111 6.52 7.36 14.28
N ILE A 112 5.74 8.36 14.69
CA ILE A 112 5.18 9.37 13.77
C ILE A 112 6.30 10.18 13.10
N VAL A 113 7.33 10.59 13.85
CA VAL A 113 8.48 11.32 13.30
C VAL A 113 9.22 10.44 12.29
N ILE A 114 9.45 9.16 12.62
CA ILE A 114 10.06 8.21 11.68
C ILE A 114 9.22 8.08 10.41
N GLN A 115 7.91 7.86 10.54
CA GLN A 115 7.01 7.73 9.39
C GLN A 115 7.06 8.97 8.49
N THR A 116 7.05 10.17 9.09
CA THR A 116 7.11 11.44 8.35
C THR A 116 8.44 11.58 7.61
N ILE A 117 9.57 11.29 8.26
CA ILE A 117 10.90 11.35 7.64
C ILE A 117 11.00 10.37 6.48
N VAL A 118 10.49 9.15 6.65
CA VAL A 118 10.55 8.10 5.63
C VAL A 118 9.65 8.43 4.44
N LEU A 119 8.43 8.92 4.67
CA LEU A 119 7.56 9.39 3.59
C LEU A 119 8.18 10.57 2.84
N PHE A 120 8.85 11.48 3.54
CA PHE A 120 9.60 12.56 2.90
C PHE A 120 10.77 12.02 2.06
N ALA A 121 11.49 11.01 2.55
CA ALA A 121 12.58 10.37 1.82
C ALA A 121 12.14 9.70 0.50
N VAL A 122 10.88 9.25 0.39
CA VAL A 122 10.33 8.68 -0.87
C VAL A 122 10.34 9.71 -2.01
N TYR A 123 10.26 11.01 -1.72
CA TYR A 123 10.36 12.06 -2.73
C TYR A 123 11.78 12.23 -3.30
N PHE A 124 12.81 11.75 -2.60
CA PHE A 124 14.20 11.82 -3.06
C PHE A 124 14.63 10.59 -3.88
N VAL A 125 13.72 9.63 -4.10
CA VAL A 125 14.02 8.46 -4.93
C VAL A 125 14.22 8.95 -6.37
N PRO A 126 15.42 8.75 -6.97
CA PRO A 126 15.66 9.17 -8.34
C PRO A 126 14.80 8.34 -9.30
N ARG A 127 14.28 9.00 -10.34
CA ARG A 127 13.60 8.30 -11.44
C ARG A 127 14.59 7.33 -12.07
N SER A 128 14.13 6.13 -12.41
CA SER A 128 14.92 5.31 -13.31
C SER A 128 14.96 6.04 -14.65
N GLU A 129 16.16 6.25 -15.18
CA GLU A 129 16.28 6.66 -16.56
C GLU A 129 15.71 5.48 -17.36
N LEU A 130 14.46 5.62 -17.83
CA LEU A 130 13.99 4.82 -18.94
C LEU A 130 15.07 5.02 -19.99
N ALA A 131 15.77 3.93 -20.34
CA ALA A 131 16.86 3.90 -21.31
C ALA A 131 16.55 4.96 -22.36
N SER A 132 17.32 6.06 -22.31
CA SER A 132 17.05 7.29 -23.05
C SER A 132 16.56 6.90 -24.42
N PHE A 133 15.26 7.04 -24.66
CA PHE A 133 14.70 6.63 -25.93
C PHE A 133 15.48 7.44 -26.96
N PRO A 134 16.11 6.80 -27.96
CA PRO A 134 16.58 7.57 -29.09
C PRO A 134 15.38 8.40 -29.54
N ALA A 135 15.56 9.73 -29.55
CA ALA A 135 14.56 10.69 -30.03
C ALA A 135 13.90 10.08 -31.26
N PRO A 136 12.56 10.17 -31.39
CA PRO A 136 11.76 9.44 -32.38
C PRO A 136 12.57 9.41 -33.66
N SER A 137 13.05 8.22 -34.02
CA SER A 137 13.92 8.05 -35.18
C SER A 137 13.20 8.75 -36.31
N THR A 138 13.74 9.90 -36.71
CA THR A 138 13.21 10.78 -37.75
C THR A 138 12.64 9.89 -38.83
N CYS A 139 11.33 9.98 -39.11
CA CYS A 139 10.69 9.13 -40.10
C CYS A 139 11.55 9.15 -41.36
N SER A 140 12.34 8.10 -41.57
CA SER A 140 13.13 7.99 -42.77
C SER A 140 12.12 7.68 -43.86
N ILE A 141 12.17 8.46 -44.92
CA ILE A 141 11.23 8.48 -46.05
C ILE A 141 11.39 7.19 -46.86
N SER A 142 11.14 6.04 -46.24
CA SER A 142 10.96 4.78 -46.93
C SER A 142 9.49 4.65 -47.31
N SER A 143 9.23 4.10 -48.49
CA SER A 143 7.87 3.91 -48.98
C SER A 143 7.08 3.05 -47.97
N CYS A 144 5.81 3.39 -47.74
CA CYS A 144 4.95 2.71 -46.77
C CYS A 144 4.94 1.18 -46.96
N GLN A 145 5.11 0.70 -48.19
CA GLN A 145 5.22 -0.73 -48.50
C GLN A 145 6.45 -1.41 -47.89
N THR A 146 7.61 -0.75 -47.86
CA THR A 146 8.82 -1.32 -47.24
C THR A 146 8.65 -1.41 -45.72
N LEU A 147 8.04 -0.39 -45.11
CA LEU A 147 7.71 -0.39 -43.69
C LEU A 147 6.71 -1.51 -43.36
N LEU A 148 5.64 -1.66 -44.14
CA LEU A 148 4.63 -2.70 -43.95
C LEU A 148 5.23 -4.11 -44.06
N SER A 149 6.23 -4.30 -44.92
CA SER A 149 6.94 -5.58 -45.06
C SER A 149 7.89 -5.88 -43.90
N GLN A 150 8.38 -4.86 -43.19
CA GLN A 150 9.26 -5.01 -42.03
C GLN A 150 8.51 -5.15 -40.71
N ILE A 151 7.23 -4.75 -40.66
CA ILE A 151 6.33 -5.03 -39.53
C ILE A 151 5.92 -6.50 -39.60
N THR A 152 6.88 -7.39 -39.42
CA THR A 152 6.66 -8.77 -39.01
C THR A 152 6.57 -8.77 -37.50
N ALA A 153 5.41 -9.11 -36.96
CA ALA A 153 5.16 -9.50 -35.56
C ALA A 153 4.55 -8.45 -34.61
N THR A 154 3.38 -8.83 -34.10
CA THR A 154 2.87 -8.72 -32.73
C THR A 154 3.33 -7.51 -31.91
N GLY A 155 2.45 -6.51 -31.82
CA GLY A 155 2.53 -5.40 -30.88
C GLY A 155 1.50 -4.35 -31.26
N ASN A 156 1.09 -3.53 -30.29
CA ASN A 156 0.29 -2.35 -30.62
C ASN A 156 1.23 -1.33 -31.30
N PHE A 157 0.76 -0.62 -32.31
CA PHE A 157 1.49 0.47 -32.98
C PHE A 157 0.50 1.55 -33.42
N SER A 158 0.94 2.81 -33.49
CA SER A 158 0.14 3.91 -34.01
C SER A 158 0.81 4.42 -35.28
N CYS A 159 0.10 4.40 -36.41
CA CYS A 159 0.62 4.90 -37.67
C CYS A 159 -0.10 6.18 -38.07
N ASN A 160 0.67 7.26 -38.25
CA ASN A 160 0.25 8.48 -38.88
C ASN A 160 0.56 8.41 -40.38
N VAL A 161 -0.46 8.46 -41.23
CA VAL A 161 -0.33 8.47 -42.69
C VAL A 161 -0.73 9.85 -43.20
N LYS A 162 0.22 10.56 -43.82
CA LYS A 162 -0.05 11.85 -44.47
C LYS A 162 -0.14 11.67 -45.98
N ARG A 163 -1.22 12.19 -46.56
CA ARG A 163 -1.46 12.24 -48.01
C ARG A 163 -1.87 13.66 -48.38
N GLY A 164 -0.96 14.41 -49.01
CA GLY A 164 -1.20 15.84 -49.28
C GLY A 164 -1.46 16.60 -47.98
N GLU A 165 -2.61 17.27 -47.87
CA GLU A 165 -3.06 17.96 -46.65
C GLU A 165 -3.82 17.07 -45.65
N VAL A 166 -4.23 15.86 -46.04
CA VAL A 166 -5.08 15.02 -45.18
C VAL A 166 -4.21 14.12 -44.31
N ASN A 167 -4.45 14.19 -43.01
CA ASN A 167 -3.72 13.47 -41.98
C ASN A 167 -4.64 12.41 -41.33
N TRP A 168 -4.26 11.14 -41.42
CA TRP A 168 -4.99 10.02 -40.83
C TRP A 168 -4.13 9.37 -39.74
N THR A 169 -4.70 9.18 -38.55
CA THR A 169 -4.08 8.41 -37.46
C THR A 169 -4.83 7.10 -37.30
N VAL A 170 -4.14 5.99 -37.48
CA VAL A 170 -4.69 4.65 -37.23
C VAL A 170 -3.99 4.06 -36.01
N GLU A 171 -4.78 3.77 -34.98
CA GLU A 171 -4.31 3.17 -33.74
C GLU A 171 -4.59 1.66 -33.79
N TYR A 172 -3.54 0.84 -33.76
CA TYR A 172 -3.66 -0.62 -33.87
C TYR A 172 -3.69 -1.25 -32.48
N ALA A 173 -4.80 -1.94 -32.18
CA ALA A 173 -4.92 -2.79 -31.00
C ALA A 173 -4.99 -4.30 -31.33
N HIS A 174 -5.27 -4.70 -32.59
CA HIS A 174 -5.47 -6.11 -32.98
C HIS A 174 -5.10 -6.42 -34.45
N PHE A 175 -4.84 -7.70 -34.76
CA PHE A 175 -4.41 -8.22 -36.08
C PHE A 175 -5.37 -7.93 -37.25
N VAL A 176 -6.63 -7.58 -37.00
CA VAL A 176 -7.69 -7.43 -38.01
C VAL A 176 -7.54 -6.14 -38.82
N ASP A 177 -6.90 -5.10 -38.28
CA ASP A 177 -6.81 -3.79 -38.95
C ASP A 177 -5.64 -3.67 -39.95
N LEU A 178 -4.74 -4.66 -39.97
CA LEU A 178 -3.57 -4.65 -40.87
C LEU A 178 -3.98 -4.73 -42.35
N GLU A 179 -5.11 -5.39 -42.63
CA GLU A 179 -5.66 -5.57 -43.97
C GLU A 179 -6.31 -4.27 -44.49
N GLN A 180 -6.92 -3.48 -43.60
CA GLN A 180 -7.42 -2.13 -43.92
C GLN A 180 -6.27 -1.17 -44.23
N LEU A 181 -5.16 -1.25 -43.50
CA LEU A 181 -3.97 -0.45 -43.81
C LEU A 181 -3.38 -0.81 -45.17
N LYS A 182 -3.30 -2.11 -45.46
CA LYS A 182 -2.74 -2.61 -46.72
C LYS A 182 -3.57 -2.16 -47.91
N THR A 183 -4.89 -2.23 -47.82
CA THR A 183 -5.81 -1.74 -48.86
C THR A 183 -5.72 -0.22 -49.05
N LEU A 184 -5.55 0.56 -47.97
CA LEU A 184 -5.34 2.02 -48.05
C LEU A 184 -4.00 2.39 -48.70
N VAL A 185 -2.93 1.62 -48.44
CA VAL A 185 -1.59 1.88 -48.99
C VAL A 185 -1.49 1.44 -50.46
N ASP A 186 -2.07 0.28 -50.82
CA ASP A 186 -1.97 -0.27 -52.18
C ASP A 186 -2.80 0.52 -53.21
N ALA A 187 -3.84 1.25 -52.79
CA ALA A 187 -4.64 2.09 -53.69
C ALA A 187 -3.91 3.34 -54.21
N ASP A 188 -2.83 3.80 -53.55
CA ASP A 188 -2.29 5.17 -53.74
C ASP A 188 -0.74 5.27 -53.74
N GLY A 189 -0.06 4.13 -53.91
CA GLY A 189 1.34 3.85 -53.51
C GLY A 189 2.52 4.68 -54.04
N ARG A 190 2.36 5.95 -54.47
CA ARG A 190 3.51 6.77 -54.91
C ARG A 190 3.81 8.03 -54.07
N ASN A 191 2.86 8.60 -53.33
CA ASN A 191 3.07 9.90 -52.64
C ASN A 191 2.65 9.94 -51.14
N ALA A 192 2.36 8.81 -50.51
CA ALA A 192 2.01 8.79 -49.07
C ALA A 192 3.27 8.68 -48.20
N SER A 193 3.36 9.52 -47.16
CA SER A 193 4.37 9.37 -46.10
C SER A 193 3.75 8.73 -44.87
N CYS A 194 4.27 7.57 -44.45
CA CYS A 194 3.82 6.86 -43.25
C CYS A 194 4.85 7.04 -42.13
N CYS A 195 4.37 7.40 -40.94
CA CYS A 195 5.13 7.46 -39.71
C CYS A 195 4.46 6.54 -38.70
N CYS A 196 5.06 5.39 -38.42
CA CYS A 196 4.57 4.48 -37.38
C CYS A 196 5.41 4.65 -36.13
N GLU A 197 4.76 4.98 -35.03
CA GLU A 197 5.33 5.02 -33.69
C GLU A 197 4.74 3.87 -32.89
N LYS A 198 5.60 3.06 -32.27
CA LYS A 198 5.13 2.07 -31.31
C LYS A 198 4.66 2.83 -30.06
N PRO A 199 3.44 2.60 -29.53
CA PRO A 199 3.00 3.17 -28.27
C PRO A 199 4.10 2.93 -27.24
N GLN A 200 4.64 4.03 -26.73
CA GLN A 200 5.78 4.08 -25.80
C GLN A 200 5.58 3.27 -24.50
N TRP A 201 4.39 2.69 -24.28
CA TRP A 201 4.04 2.02 -23.05
C TRP A 201 4.16 0.49 -23.08
N GLU A 202 4.48 -0.16 -24.21
CA GLU A 202 4.77 -1.60 -24.17
C GLU A 202 6.24 -1.84 -23.81
N PRO A 203 6.58 -2.22 -22.56
CA PRO A 203 7.93 -2.66 -22.24
C PRO A 203 8.25 -3.81 -23.19
N ASN A 204 9.34 -3.66 -23.96
CA ASN A 204 9.77 -4.60 -24.99
C ASN A 204 9.56 -6.05 -24.54
N GLY A 205 8.54 -6.69 -25.11
CA GLY A 205 8.18 -8.09 -24.90
C GLY A 205 9.18 -9.07 -25.50
N THR A 206 10.45 -8.68 -25.69
CA THR A 206 11.52 -9.61 -26.06
C THR A 206 12.06 -10.25 -24.79
N SER A 207 11.33 -11.26 -24.32
CA SER A 207 11.86 -12.51 -23.75
C SER A 207 13.14 -12.42 -22.89
N GLN A 208 13.22 -11.46 -21.99
CA GLN A 208 14.02 -11.63 -20.79
C GLN A 208 13.06 -11.94 -19.65
N SER A 209 12.75 -13.23 -19.51
CA SER A 209 11.88 -13.82 -18.49
C SER A 209 12.44 -13.74 -17.06
N GLY A 210 13.44 -12.89 -16.82
CA GLY A 210 13.94 -12.57 -15.49
C GLY A 210 13.24 -11.33 -14.95
N LEU A 211 12.67 -11.41 -13.75
CA LEU A 211 12.36 -10.19 -12.99
C LEU A 211 13.68 -9.47 -12.67
N TYR A 212 14.03 -8.45 -13.43
CA TYR A 212 15.11 -7.55 -13.06
C TYR A 212 14.60 -6.58 -11.99
N TRP A 213 15.09 -6.73 -10.78
CA TRP A 213 14.78 -5.82 -9.69
C TRP A 213 15.68 -4.60 -9.79
N THR A 214 15.09 -3.44 -10.07
CA THR A 214 15.82 -2.18 -10.18
C THR A 214 16.23 -1.70 -8.78
N THR A 215 17.29 -0.89 -8.67
CA THR A 215 17.68 -0.29 -7.39
C THR A 215 16.57 0.61 -6.84
N GLN A 216 15.82 1.29 -7.73
CA GLN A 216 14.65 2.09 -7.38
C GLN A 216 13.56 1.26 -6.72
N PHE A 217 13.34 0.02 -7.20
CA PHE A 217 12.41 -0.91 -6.57
C PHE A 217 12.78 -1.19 -5.12
N TRP A 218 14.03 -1.62 -4.87
CA TRP A 218 14.46 -1.97 -3.51
C TRP A 218 14.44 -0.77 -2.56
N LEU A 219 14.91 0.39 -3.04
CA LEU A 219 14.94 1.61 -2.24
C LEU A 219 13.52 2.07 -1.87
N THR A 220 12.61 2.07 -2.83
CA THR A 220 11.19 2.40 -2.60
C THR A 220 10.52 1.38 -1.69
N ALA A 221 10.75 0.08 -1.92
CA ALA A 221 10.18 -1.00 -1.13
C ALA A 221 10.61 -0.92 0.35
N VAL A 222 11.92 -0.73 0.61
CA VAL A 222 12.45 -0.62 1.97
C VAL A 222 11.87 0.61 2.68
N LEU A 223 11.85 1.78 2.02
CA LEU A 223 11.24 2.98 2.59
C LEU A 223 9.77 2.77 2.92
N LEU A 224 8.98 2.19 2.02
CA LEU A 224 7.56 1.94 2.27
C LEU A 224 7.35 0.91 3.39
N VAL A 225 8.16 -0.15 3.47
CA VAL A 225 8.11 -1.14 4.56
C VAL A 225 8.38 -0.49 5.91
N VAL A 226 9.42 0.36 6.01
CA VAL A 226 9.71 1.08 7.25
C VAL A 226 8.59 2.06 7.59
N GLY A 227 8.09 2.81 6.62
CA GLY A 227 6.98 3.76 6.82
C GLY A 227 5.69 3.08 7.29
N PHE A 228 5.31 1.97 6.68
CA PHE A 228 4.11 1.21 7.05
C PHE A 228 4.25 0.45 8.37
N SER A 229 5.45 -0.04 8.71
CA SER A 229 5.69 -0.61 10.03
C SER A 229 5.55 0.44 11.15
N ALA A 230 6.05 1.66 10.91
CA ALA A 230 5.84 2.79 11.83
C ALA A 230 4.35 3.15 11.95
N ALA A 231 3.61 3.18 10.83
CA ALA A 231 2.15 3.41 10.85
C ALA A 231 1.40 2.36 11.69
N GLY A 232 1.73 1.07 11.50
CA GLY A 232 1.14 -0.02 12.29
C GLY A 232 1.49 0.06 13.78
N ALA A 233 2.69 0.54 14.11
CA ALA A 233 3.08 0.82 15.49
C ALA A 233 2.26 1.97 16.10
N VAL A 234 2.11 3.08 15.37
CA VAL A 234 1.38 4.27 15.80
C VAL A 234 -0.09 3.94 16.07
N THR A 235 -0.76 3.24 15.16
CA THR A 235 -2.17 2.83 15.32
C THR A 235 -2.37 1.99 16.59
N THR A 236 -1.50 1.02 16.84
CA THR A 236 -1.55 0.18 18.05
C THR A 236 -1.37 1.00 19.34
N LEU A 237 -0.47 1.98 19.33
CA LEU A 237 -0.24 2.86 20.47
C LEU A 237 -1.39 3.84 20.70
N ILE A 238 -2.01 4.34 19.63
CA ILE A 238 -3.21 5.17 19.71
C ILE A 238 -4.35 4.38 20.36
N ASP A 239 -4.58 3.13 19.95
CA ASP A 239 -5.59 2.26 20.57
C ASP A 239 -5.31 2.07 22.07
N THR A 240 -4.05 1.85 22.42
CA THR A 240 -3.64 1.70 23.83
C THR A 240 -3.93 2.97 24.64
N ILE A 241 -3.66 4.16 24.09
CA ILE A 241 -3.95 5.45 24.73
C ILE A 241 -5.46 5.65 24.85
N ALA A 242 -6.23 5.33 23.79
CA ALA A 242 -7.69 5.44 23.81
C ALA A 242 -8.30 4.57 24.92
N PHE A 243 -7.81 3.34 25.11
CA PHE A 243 -8.26 2.50 26.22
C PHE A 243 -7.89 3.06 27.59
N ALA A 244 -6.68 3.60 27.75
CA ALA A 244 -6.31 4.25 28.99
C ALA A 244 -7.23 5.44 29.31
N LEU A 245 -7.67 6.20 28.30
CA LEU A 245 -8.64 7.29 28.47
C LEU A 245 -10.04 6.78 28.86
N VAL A 246 -10.50 5.67 28.26
CA VAL A 246 -11.78 5.05 28.62
C VAL A 246 -11.76 4.52 30.05
N GLU A 247 -10.66 3.92 30.49
CA GLU A 247 -10.48 3.43 31.86
C GLU A 247 -10.46 4.56 32.90
N MET A 248 -10.07 5.78 32.51
CA MET A 248 -10.15 6.97 33.36
C MET A 248 -11.56 7.56 33.47
N SER A 249 -12.52 7.08 32.68
CA SER A 249 -13.90 7.58 32.73
C SER A 249 -14.60 7.16 34.04
N PRO A 250 -15.53 7.97 34.56
CA PRO A 250 -16.22 7.69 35.82
C PRO A 250 -17.17 6.48 35.75
N PHE A 251 -17.40 5.93 34.55
CA PHE A 251 -18.27 4.79 34.34
C PHE A 251 -17.42 3.50 34.31
N PRO A 252 -17.73 2.50 35.14
CA PRO A 252 -16.98 1.25 35.15
C PRO A 252 -17.19 0.52 33.82
N THR A 253 -16.17 0.54 32.96
CA THR A 253 -16.18 -0.22 31.70
C THR A 253 -15.30 -1.45 31.84
N SER A 254 -15.82 -2.65 31.55
CA SER A 254 -15.05 -3.90 31.52
C SER A 254 -14.25 -4.07 30.22
N TYR A 255 -13.83 -2.97 29.59
CA TYR A 255 -13.31 -2.97 28.23
C TYR A 255 -11.88 -3.57 28.14
N GLY A 256 -11.09 -3.50 29.21
CA GLY A 256 -9.72 -4.02 29.26
C GLY A 256 -9.58 -5.55 29.43
N SER A 257 -10.65 -6.26 29.84
CA SER A 257 -10.58 -7.69 30.19
C SER A 257 -10.45 -8.65 29.01
N ASN A 258 -10.72 -8.20 27.78
CA ASN A 258 -10.74 -9.05 26.57
C ASN A 258 -9.53 -8.83 25.65
N ARG A 259 -8.37 -8.44 26.20
CA ARG A 259 -7.11 -8.35 25.45
C ARG A 259 -6.43 -9.71 25.31
N VAL A 260 -7.09 -10.68 24.67
CA VAL A 260 -6.44 -11.96 24.34
C VAL A 260 -5.93 -11.96 22.90
N PHE A 261 -6.41 -11.05 22.06
CA PHE A 261 -5.93 -10.85 20.70
C PHE A 261 -5.88 -9.36 20.37
N GLY A 262 -4.83 -8.70 20.85
CA GLY A 262 -4.20 -7.59 20.13
C GLY A 262 -3.08 -8.17 19.29
#